data_AF-A0A662BKH6-F1
#
_entry.id   AF-A0A662BKH6-F1
#
_cell.length_a   1.000
_cell.length_b   1.000
_cell.length_c   1.000
_cell.angle_alpha   90.00
_cell.angle_beta   90.00
_cell.angle_gamma   90.00
#
_symmetry.space_group_name_H-M   'P 1'
#
loop_
_entity.id
_entity.type
_entity.pdbx_description
1 polymer ?
#
loop_
_entity_poly.entity_id
_entity_poly.type
_entity_poly.pdbx_seq_one_letter_code
_entity_poly.pdbx_strand_id
1 'polypeptide(L)'
;TAGIKTEIRNLLTLLEKTDYEAVTAATKSGDVNRIDAYRTYIKNHPRGKHVESINQLIKEMEEEYLAFTKKQIAKSALVEDWKSCTGLVSQYTEIYPDGSNAKNLKKLFPMVSKH
;
A
#
# COMPACT_ATOMS: atom_id res chain seq x y z
N THR A 1 31.64 -14.33 8.80
CA THR A 1 32.68 -13.86 7.85
C THR A 1 32.12 -12.78 6.94
N ALA A 2 32.96 -11.90 6.38
CA ALA A 2 32.51 -10.83 5.47
C ALA A 2 31.78 -11.36 4.22
N GLY A 3 32.10 -12.57 3.76
CA GLY A 3 31.48 -13.22 2.59
C GLY A 3 29.98 -13.50 2.74
N ILE A 4 29.54 -14.10 3.85
CA ILE A 4 28.11 -14.44 4.08
C ILE A 4 27.25 -13.16 4.11
N LYS A 5 27.76 -12.08 4.71
CA LYS A 5 27.06 -10.80 4.77
C LYS A 5 26.91 -10.18 3.37
N THR A 6 27.89 -10.36 2.50
CA THR A 6 27.81 -9.91 1.10
C THR A 6 26.78 -10.71 0.31
N GLU A 7 26.76 -12.02 0.48
CA GLU A 7 25.78 -12.87 -0.20
C GLU A 7 24.34 -12.54 0.21
N ILE A 8 24.08 -12.35 1.50
CA ILE A 8 22.76 -11.92 1.99
C ILE A 8 22.33 -10.58 1.37
N ARG A 9 23.24 -9.60 1.24
CA ARG A 9 22.92 -8.31 0.60
C ARG A 9 22.58 -8.48 -0.88
N ASN A 10 23.31 -9.34 -1.60
CA ASN A 10 23.05 -9.61 -3.00
C ASN A 10 21.68 -10.27 -3.20
N LEU A 11 21.34 -11.25 -2.35
CA LEU A 11 20.02 -11.90 -2.37
C LEU A 11 18.89 -10.91 -2.09
N LEU A 12 19.04 -10.04 -1.09
CA LEU A 12 18.04 -9.00 -0.80
C LEU A 12 17.88 -8.01 -1.97
N THR A 13 18.97 -7.67 -2.65
CA THR A 13 18.94 -6.79 -3.83
C THR A 13 18.23 -7.46 -5.00
N LEU A 14 18.45 -8.76 -5.21
CA LEU A 14 17.78 -9.52 -6.26
C LEU A 14 16.28 -9.66 -5.97
N LEU A 15 15.92 -9.98 -4.73
CA LEU A 15 14.52 -10.08 -4.31
C LEU A 15 13.77 -8.76 -4.51
N GLU A 16 14.37 -7.64 -4.10
CA GLU A 16 13.80 -6.32 -4.31
C GLU A 16 13.60 -6.01 -5.81
N LYS A 17 14.58 -6.36 -6.65
CA LYS A 17 14.47 -6.19 -8.10
C LYS A 17 13.31 -7.01 -8.66
N THR A 18 13.18 -8.28 -8.27
CA THR A 18 12.09 -9.16 -8.71
C THR A 18 10.72 -8.65 -8.28
N ASP A 19 10.58 -8.21 -7.02
CA ASP A 19 9.33 -7.65 -6.52
C ASP A 19 8.97 -6.33 -7.22
N TYR A 20 9.98 -5.51 -7.55
CA TYR A 20 9.76 -4.30 -8.35
C TYR A 20 9.32 -4.62 -9.78
N GLU A 21 9.91 -5.62 -10.43
CA GLU A 21 9.51 -6.04 -11.77
C GLU A 21 8.04 -6.47 -11.80
N ALA A 22 7.57 -7.22 -10.79
CA ALA A 22 6.16 -7.58 -10.63
C ALA A 22 5.26 -6.34 -10.50
N VAL A 23 5.68 -5.35 -9.71
CA VAL A 23 5.01 -4.04 -9.58
C VAL A 23 4.91 -3.32 -10.93
N THR A 24 6.00 -3.29 -11.71
CA THR A 24 5.98 -2.63 -13.03
C THR A 24 5.10 -3.36 -14.05
N ALA A 25 5.02 -4.68 -13.97
CA ALA A 25 4.13 -5.48 -14.83
C ALA A 25 2.67 -5.16 -14.54
N ALA A 26 2.25 -5.13 -13.28
CA ALA A 26 0.89 -4.75 -12.86
C ALA A 26 0.54 -3.31 -13.27
N THR A 27 1.53 -2.42 -13.28
CA THR A 27 1.35 -1.03 -13.74
C THR A 27 1.05 -0.97 -15.24
N LYS A 28 1.82 -1.70 -16.04
CA LYS A 28 1.71 -1.71 -17.51
C LYS A 28 0.43 -2.38 -18.01
N SER A 29 -0.07 -3.39 -17.31
CA SER A 29 -1.31 -4.07 -17.66
C SER A 29 -2.57 -3.26 -17.31
N GLY A 30 -2.43 -2.15 -16.57
CA GLY A 30 -3.58 -1.39 -16.07
C GLY A 30 -4.44 -2.20 -15.08
N ASP A 31 -3.83 -3.19 -14.41
CA ASP A 31 -4.55 -4.07 -13.50
C ASP A 31 -5.14 -3.26 -12.33
N VAL A 32 -6.42 -3.49 -12.06
CA VAL A 32 -7.18 -2.88 -10.95
C VAL A 32 -6.51 -3.15 -9.60
N ASN A 33 -5.64 -4.16 -9.51
CA ASN A 33 -4.93 -4.53 -8.29
C ASN A 33 -3.51 -3.93 -8.17
N ARG A 34 -3.09 -3.01 -9.06
CA ARG A 34 -1.74 -2.42 -9.00
C ARG A 34 -1.43 -1.72 -7.67
N ILE A 35 -2.44 -1.11 -7.03
CA ILE A 35 -2.31 -0.51 -5.70
C ILE A 35 -1.93 -1.55 -4.62
N ASP A 36 -2.48 -2.76 -4.71
CA ASP A 36 -2.16 -3.84 -3.78
C ASP A 36 -0.71 -4.30 -3.97
N ALA A 37 -0.26 -4.39 -5.22
CA ALA A 37 1.13 -4.69 -5.56
C ALA A 37 2.09 -3.60 -5.03
N TYR A 38 1.76 -2.33 -5.20
CA TYR A 38 2.56 -1.20 -4.71
C TYR A 38 2.71 -1.23 -3.19
N ARG A 39 1.60 -1.43 -2.47
CA ARG A 39 1.60 -1.51 -1.00
C ARG A 39 2.37 -2.73 -0.50
N THR A 40 2.24 -3.86 -1.18
CA THR A 40 2.99 -5.08 -0.85
C THR A 40 4.49 -4.86 -1.02
N TYR A 41 4.91 -4.23 -2.11
CA TYR A 41 6.32 -3.88 -2.32
C TYR A 41 6.84 -2.95 -1.22
N ILE A 42 6.14 -1.87 -0.89
CA ILE A 42 6.58 -0.92 0.16
C ILE A 42 6.67 -1.61 1.52
N LYS A 43 5.73 -2.51 1.83
CA LYS A 43 5.74 -3.29 3.07
C LYS A 43 6.93 -4.24 3.15
N ASN A 44 7.25 -4.93 2.05
CA ASN A 44 8.36 -5.89 2.01
C ASN A 44 9.72 -5.21 1.93
N HIS A 45 9.78 -4.04 1.29
CA HIS A 45 11.01 -3.28 1.03
C HIS A 45 10.89 -1.84 1.54
N PRO A 46 10.71 -1.58 2.85
CA PRO A 46 10.48 -0.23 3.37
C PRO A 46 11.66 0.73 3.18
N ARG A 47 12.85 0.20 2.83
CA ARG A 47 14.06 0.94 2.46
C ARG A 47 14.54 0.59 1.05
N GLY A 48 13.66 0.03 0.23
CA GLY A 48 13.94 -0.32 -1.16
C GLY A 48 14.22 0.92 -1.99
N LYS A 49 15.05 0.77 -3.03
CA LYS A 49 15.46 1.87 -3.91
C LYS A 49 14.30 2.53 -4.67
N HIS A 50 13.18 1.82 -4.85
CA HIS A 50 12.03 2.31 -5.61
C HIS A 50 10.85 2.75 -4.76
N VAL A 51 10.99 2.76 -3.43
CA VAL A 51 9.91 3.17 -2.52
C VAL A 51 9.41 4.58 -2.83
N GLU A 52 10.32 5.52 -3.08
CA GLU A 52 9.96 6.90 -3.39
C GLU A 52 9.16 7.01 -4.69
N SER A 53 9.63 6.34 -5.75
CA SER A 53 8.93 6.29 -7.04
C SER A 53 7.54 5.67 -6.92
N ILE A 54 7.40 4.58 -6.17
CA ILE A 54 6.11 3.91 -5.97
C ILE A 54 5.18 4.78 -5.12
N ASN A 55 5.69 5.46 -4.08
CA ASN A 55 4.90 6.41 -3.31
C ASN A 55 4.38 7.55 -4.18
N GLN A 56 5.19 8.03 -5.14
CA GLN A 56 4.75 9.05 -6.09
C GLN A 56 3.66 8.53 -7.03
N LEU A 57 3.81 7.31 -7.57
CA LEU A 57 2.75 6.67 -8.36
C LEU A 57 1.45 6.54 -7.56
N ILE A 58 1.52 6.13 -6.29
CA ILE A 58 0.34 6.07 -5.43
C ILE A 58 -0.28 7.47 -5.33
N LYS A 59 0.49 8.51 -4.99
CA LYS A 59 -0.03 9.90 -4.86
C LYS A 59 -0.75 10.40 -6.11
N GLU A 60 -0.39 9.95 -7.30
CA GLU A 60 -1.03 10.35 -8.55
C GLU A 60 -2.35 9.61 -8.85
N MET A 61 -2.72 8.64 -8.02
CA MET A 61 -3.84 7.72 -8.24
C MET A 61 -4.93 7.80 -7.16
N GLU A 62 -5.27 9.00 -6.69
CA GLU A 62 -6.21 9.18 -5.56
C GLU A 62 -7.53 8.43 -5.73
N GLU A 63 -8.15 8.52 -6.92
CA GLU A 63 -9.47 7.90 -7.17
C GLU A 63 -9.42 6.37 -7.14
N GLU A 64 -8.41 5.78 -7.78
CA GLU A 64 -8.18 4.32 -7.75
C GLU A 64 -7.84 3.86 -6.33
N TYR A 65 -7.01 4.63 -5.62
CA TYR A 65 -6.62 4.35 -4.24
C TYR A 65 -7.82 4.41 -3.29
N LEU A 66 -8.75 5.34 -3.53
CA LEU A 66 -10.00 5.45 -2.78
C LEU A 66 -10.90 4.23 -3.04
N ALA A 67 -11.06 3.82 -4.29
CA ALA A 67 -11.86 2.65 -4.67
C ALA A 67 -11.29 1.37 -4.03
N PHE A 68 -9.97 1.18 -4.11
CA PHE A 68 -9.26 0.10 -3.42
C PHE A 68 -9.51 0.14 -1.91
N THR A 69 -9.31 1.31 -1.29
CA THR A 69 -9.45 1.50 0.16
C THR A 69 -10.87 1.13 0.63
N LYS A 70 -11.91 1.62 -0.06
CA LYS A 70 -13.31 1.29 0.25
C LYS A 70 -13.59 -0.21 0.14
N LYS A 71 -13.10 -0.86 -0.92
CA LYS A 71 -13.26 -2.31 -1.13
C LYS A 71 -12.61 -3.11 -0.01
N GLN A 72 -11.41 -2.73 0.41
CA GLN A 72 -10.69 -3.43 1.48
C GLN A 72 -11.31 -3.17 2.86
N ILE A 73 -11.77 -1.95 3.15
CA ILE A 73 -12.53 -1.64 4.36
C ILE A 73 -13.79 -2.52 4.43
N ALA A 74 -14.56 -2.62 3.34
CA ALA A 74 -15.76 -3.45 3.29
C ALA A 74 -15.44 -4.92 3.59
N LYS A 75 -14.39 -5.49 2.97
CA LYS A 75 -13.95 -6.87 3.26
C LYS A 75 -13.53 -7.08 4.71
N SER A 76 -12.74 -6.16 5.28
CA SER A 76 -12.30 -6.24 6.67
C SER A 76 -13.47 -6.10 7.64
N ALA A 77 -14.43 -5.21 7.37
CA ALA A 77 -15.62 -5.03 8.19
C ALA A 77 -16.52 -6.28 8.22
N LEU A 78 -16.60 -7.04 7.12
CA LEU A 78 -17.39 -8.30 7.07
C LEU A 78 -16.87 -9.37 8.05
N VAL A 79 -15.59 -9.32 8.39
CA VAL A 79 -14.95 -10.25 9.34
C VAL A 79 -14.57 -9.57 10.65
N GLU A 80 -15.15 -8.39 10.91
CA GLU A 80 -14.93 -7.61 12.13
C GLU A 80 -13.46 -7.27 12.40
N ASP A 81 -12.62 -7.19 11.36
CA ASP A 81 -11.23 -6.75 11.47
C ASP A 81 -11.13 -5.21 11.48
N TRP A 82 -11.56 -4.63 12.60
CA TRP A 82 -11.59 -3.18 12.80
C TRP A 82 -10.20 -2.54 12.79
N LYS A 83 -9.18 -3.31 13.21
CA LYS A 83 -7.78 -2.85 13.15
C LYS A 83 -7.33 -2.64 11.71
N SER A 84 -7.71 -3.53 10.79
CA SER A 84 -7.42 -3.33 9.36
C SER A 84 -8.23 -2.18 8.78
N CYS A 85 -9.50 -2.02 9.15
CA CYS A 85 -10.33 -0.89 8.73
C CYS A 85 -9.71 0.46 9.12
N THR A 86 -9.34 0.61 10.39
CA THR A 86 -8.71 1.84 10.89
C THR A 86 -7.36 2.10 10.21
N GLY A 87 -6.55 1.06 10.05
CA GLY A 87 -5.26 1.16 9.35
C GLY A 87 -5.38 1.57 7.88
N LEU A 88 -6.43 1.15 7.17
CA LEU A 88 -6.70 1.54 5.79
C LEU A 88 -7.11 3.01 5.69
N VAL A 89 -7.96 3.49 6.62
CA VAL A 89 -8.35 4.91 6.69
C VAL A 89 -7.13 5.79 6.99
N SER A 90 -6.32 5.42 7.99
CA SER A 90 -5.12 6.19 8.36
C SER A 90 -4.18 6.33 7.16
N GLN A 91 -3.83 5.22 6.51
CA GLN A 91 -2.95 5.23 5.33
C GLN A 91 -3.46 6.13 4.21
N TYR A 92 -4.75 6.04 3.88
CA TYR A 92 -5.33 6.95 2.88
C TYR A 92 -5.16 8.41 3.30
N THR A 93 -5.48 8.74 4.54
CA THR A 93 -5.46 10.12 5.02
C THR A 93 -4.06 10.68 5.29
N GLU A 94 -3.04 9.83 5.38
CA GLU A 94 -1.63 10.24 5.42
C GLU A 94 -1.12 10.64 4.03
N ILE A 95 -1.58 9.94 2.97
CA ILE A 95 -1.18 10.22 1.60
C ILE A 95 -1.97 11.39 1.01
N TYR A 96 -3.28 11.44 1.28
CA TYR A 96 -4.20 12.49 0.81
C TYR A 96 -4.83 13.20 2.01
N PRO A 97 -4.08 14.03 2.75
CA PRO A 97 -4.60 14.66 3.97
C PRO A 97 -5.72 15.67 3.67
N ASP A 98 -5.60 16.38 2.55
CA ASP A 98 -6.39 17.54 2.21
C ASP A 98 -7.36 17.20 1.07
N GLY A 99 -8.54 16.71 1.43
CA GLY A 99 -9.54 16.37 0.43
C GLY A 99 -10.89 15.97 1.02
N SER A 100 -11.94 16.11 0.21
CA SER A 100 -13.29 15.67 0.59
C SER A 100 -13.33 14.17 0.86
N ASN A 101 -12.56 13.37 0.13
CA ASN A 101 -12.45 11.93 0.31
C ASN A 101 -11.88 11.56 1.67
N ALA A 102 -10.77 12.18 2.06
CA ALA A 102 -10.14 11.99 3.36
C ALA A 102 -11.06 12.40 4.52
N LYS A 103 -11.74 13.55 4.40
CA LYS A 103 -12.75 13.99 5.37
C LYS A 103 -13.91 12.98 5.48
N ASN A 104 -14.39 12.46 4.36
CA ASN A 104 -15.48 11.49 4.34
C ASN A 104 -15.07 10.14 4.95
N LEU A 105 -13.87 9.63 4.64
CA LEU A 105 -13.35 8.41 5.26
C LEU A 105 -13.16 8.57 6.77
N LYS A 106 -12.66 9.72 7.24
CA LYS A 106 -12.54 10.02 8.67
C LYS A 106 -13.90 10.04 9.39
N LYS A 107 -14.99 10.45 8.72
CA LYS A 107 -16.34 10.38 9.29
C LYS A 107 -16.85 8.94 9.46
N LEU A 108 -16.36 8.00 8.66
CA LEU A 108 -16.68 6.58 8.82
C LEU A 108 -15.92 5.97 10.01
N PHE A 109 -14.78 6.55 10.40
CA PHE A 109 -13.90 6.05 11.47
C PHE A 109 -14.59 5.75 12.82
N PRO A 110 -15.50 6.60 13.35
CA PRO A 110 -16.19 6.31 14.61
C PRO A 110 -17.23 5.19 14.50
N MET A 111 -17.65 4.81 13.29
CA MET A 111 -18.58 3.70 13.08
C MET A 111 -17.84 2.35 13.07
N VAL A 112 -16.59 2.32 12.61
CA VAL A 112 -15.73 1.12 12.61
C VAL A 112 -14.94 0.92 13.91
N SER A 113 -14.83 1.93 14.80
CA SER A 113 -14.08 1.83 16.06
C SER A 113 -14.94 1.66 17.33
N LYS A 114 -16.27 1.53 17.18
CA LYS A 114 -17.21 1.31 18.30
C LYS A 114 -17.44 -0.17 18.63
N HIS A 115 -16.71 -1.05 17.97
CA HIS A 115 -16.72 -2.50 18.11
C HIS A 115 -15.29 -2.98 18.37
#